data_AF-A0AAI8SJS2-F1
#
_entry.id   AF-A0AAI8SJS2-F1
#
_cell.length_a   1.000
_cell.length_b   1.000
_cell.length_c   1.000
_cell.angle_alpha   90.00
_cell.angle_beta   90.00
_cell.angle_gamma   90.00
#
_symmetry.space_group_name_H-M   'P 1'
#
loop_
_entity.id
_entity.type
_entity.pdbx_description
1 polymer ?
#
loop_
_entity_poly.entity_id
_entity_poly.type
_entity_poly.pdbx_seq_one_letter_code
_entity_poly.pdbx_strand_id
1 'polypeptide(L)' 'MKELAADGIPVAVTCRVLKLARQPYYRWLADPITEAEYVEAHRANALFEAHRDDPEFGYRFLVDE' A
#
# COMPACT_ATOMS: atom_id res chain seq x y z
N MET A 1 -15.68 -8.53 0.05
CA MET A 1 -15.54 -9.60 1.07
C MET A 1 -14.13 -9.45 1.65
N LYS A 2 -13.96 -9.37 2.97
CA LYS A 2 -12.66 -9.09 3.63
C LYS A 2 -11.89 -10.41 3.75
N GLU A 3 -10.65 -10.52 3.26
CA GLU A 3 -9.91 -11.81 3.11
C GLU A 3 -10.04 -12.77 4.29
N LEU A 4 -9.74 -12.33 5.53
CA LEU A 4 -9.90 -13.18 6.71
C LEU A 4 -11.33 -13.73 6.89
N ALA A 5 -12.33 -12.88 6.70
CA ALA A 5 -13.73 -13.30 6.82
C ALA A 5 -14.20 -14.12 5.61
N ALA A 6 -13.62 -13.89 4.43
CA ALA A 6 -13.84 -14.68 3.23
C ALA A 6 -13.30 -16.11 3.40
N ASP A 7 -12.15 -16.24 4.08
CA ASP A 7 -11.46 -17.51 4.35
C ASP A 7 -12.05 -18.24 5.58
N GLY A 8 -13.16 -17.75 6.15
CA GLY A 8 -13.79 -18.34 7.34
C GLY A 8 -13.01 -18.11 8.64
N ILE A 9 -11.97 -17.27 8.64
CA ILE A 9 -11.14 -16.97 9.81
C ILE A 9 -11.86 -15.92 10.69
N PRO A 10 -12.13 -16.22 11.98
CA PRO A 10 -12.76 -15.27 12.87
C PRO A 10 -11.83 -14.08 13.17
N VAL A 11 -12.13 -12.92 12.57
CA VAL A 11 -11.37 -11.67 12.77
C VAL A 11 -11.17 -11.34 14.26
N ALA A 12 -12.16 -11.60 15.11
CA ALA A 12 -12.05 -11.35 16.55
C ALA A 12 -10.98 -12.22 17.24
N VAL A 13 -10.80 -13.47 16.79
CA VAL A 13 -9.76 -14.38 17.29
C VAL A 13 -8.40 -13.91 16.79
N THR A 14 -8.27 -13.60 15.50
CA THR A 14 -7.03 -13.10 14.90
C THR A 14 -6.54 -11.82 15.57
N CYS A 15 -7.41 -10.81 15.71
CA CYS A 15 -7.05 -9.56 16.39
C CYS A 15 -6.61 -9.81 17.85
N ARG A 16 -7.24 -10.75 18.57
CA ARG A 16 -6.83 -11.10 19.94
C ARG A 16 -5.44 -11.73 19.98
N VAL A 17 -5.16 -12.69 19.11
CA VAL A 17 -3.84 -13.36 19.01
C VAL A 17 -2.74 -12.35 18.68
N LEU A 18 -3.01 -11.44 17.74
CA LEU A 18 -2.09 -10.38 17.34
C LEU A 18 -2.04 -9.19 18.30
N LYS A 19 -2.83 -9.21 19.39
CA LYS A 19 -2.95 -8.11 20.37
C LYS A 19 -3.35 -6.77 19.74
N LEU A 20 -4.15 -6.82 18.69
CA LEU A 20 -4.72 -5.65 18.02
C LEU A 20 -6.14 -5.39 18.50
N ALA A 21 -6.50 -4.11 18.64
CA ALA A 21 -7.88 -3.73 18.87
C ALA A 21 -8.70 -3.85 17.56
N ARG A 22 -9.94 -4.34 17.66
CA ARG A 22 -10.83 -4.55 16.49
C ARG A 22 -11.18 -3.24 15.77
N GLN A 23 -11.34 -2.14 16.52
CA GLN A 23 -11.74 -0.85 15.96
C GLN A 23 -10.65 -0.23 15.05
N PRO A 24 -9.37 -0.11 15.47
CA PRO A 24 -8.32 0.35 14.56
C PRO A 24 -8.09 -0.63 13.40
N TYR A 25 -8.23 -1.94 13.61
CA TYR A 25 -8.18 -2.92 12.50
C TYR A 25 -9.22 -2.60 11.42
N TYR A 26 -10.48 -2.38 11.80
CA TYR A 26 -11.50 -2.06 10.82
C TYR A 26 -11.39 -0.66 10.20
N ARG A 27 -10.80 0.32 10.91
CA ARG A 27 -10.46 1.62 10.32
C ARG A 27 -9.37 1.49 9.27
N TRP A 28 -8.26 0.85 9.62
CA TRP A 28 -7.19 0.54 8.68
C TRP A 28 -7.70 -0.26 7.48
N LEU A 29 -8.57 -1.24 7.69
CA LEU A 29 -9.13 -2.02 6.58
C LEU A 29 -10.02 -1.22 5.62
N ALA A 30 -10.59 -0.10 6.06
CA ALA A 30 -11.38 0.76 5.20
C ALA A 30 -10.51 1.63 4.28
N ASP A 31 -9.31 1.98 4.75
CA ASP A 31 -8.34 2.81 4.04
C ASP A 31 -6.91 2.39 4.44
N PRO A 32 -6.39 1.28 3.87
CA PRO A 32 -5.15 0.67 4.35
C PRO A 32 -3.90 1.31 3.77
N ILE A 33 -4.05 2.08 2.69
CA ILE A 33 -2.95 2.73 1.96
C ILE A 33 -3.10 4.24 2.15
N THR A 34 -2.09 4.87 2.71
CA THR A 34 -2.08 6.32 2.90
C THR A 34 -1.77 7.06 1.61
N GLU A 35 -2.18 8.33 1.55
CA GLU A 35 -1.80 9.25 0.45
C GLU A 35 -0.28 9.33 0.24
N ALA A 36 0.50 9.27 1.33
CA ALA A 36 1.95 9.29 1.25
C ALA A 36 2.49 8.03 0.53
N GLU A 37 1.96 6.85 0.88
CA GLU A 37 2.32 5.59 0.22
C GLU A 37 1.90 5.58 -1.26
N TYR A 38 0.75 6.19 -1.59
CA TYR A 38 0.31 6.34 -2.97
C TYR A 38 1.27 7.23 -3.78
N VAL A 39 1.66 8.38 -3.23
CA VAL A 39 2.61 9.30 -3.87
C VAL A 39 3.98 8.65 -4.03
N GLU A 40 4.46 7.94 -3.02
CA GLU A 40 5.75 7.23 -3.07
C GLU A 40 5.73 6.14 -4.15
N ALA A 41 4.67 5.32 -4.19
CA ALA A 41 4.51 4.29 -5.22
C ALA A 41 4.42 4.89 -6.62
N HIS A 42 3.70 6.01 -6.78
CA HIS A 42 3.58 6.71 -8.05
C HIS A 42 4.95 7.20 -8.55
N ARG A 43 5.73 7.86 -7.70
CA ARG A 43 7.08 8.35 -8.02
C ARG A 43 8.04 7.22 -8.36
N ALA A 44 8.00 6.14 -7.59
CA ALA A 44 8.83 4.96 -7.86
C ALA A 44 8.47 4.37 -9.24
N ASN A 45 7.18 4.26 -9.56
CA ASN A 45 6.75 3.77 -10.86
C ASN A 45 7.17 4.72 -12.00
N ALA A 46 7.04 6.03 -11.81
CA ALA A 46 7.51 7.02 -12.79
C ALA A 46 9.01 6.88 -13.07
N LEU A 47 9.83 6.62 -12.04
CA LEU A 47 11.26 6.33 -12.22
C LEU A 47 11.51 5.05 -13.02
N PHE A 48 10.77 3.97 -12.73
CA PHE A 48 10.89 2.72 -13.47
C PHE A 48 10.48 2.86 -14.93
N GLU A 49 9.39 3.58 -15.21
CA GLU A 49 8.94 3.87 -16.57
C GLU A 49 9.98 4.71 -17.32
N ALA A 50 10.48 5.79 -16.70
CA ALA A 50 11.49 6.63 -17.31
C ALA A 50 12.80 5.86 -17.59
N HIS A 51 13.19 4.94 -16.71
CA HIS A 51 14.36 4.08 -16.94
C HIS A 51 14.13 3.01 -18.02
N ARG A 52 12.89 2.55 -18.23
CA ARG A 52 12.57 1.63 -19.33
C ARG A 52 12.69 2.33 -20.69
N ASP A 53 12.23 3.57 -20.76
CA ASP A 53 12.23 4.37 -21.99
C ASP A 53 13.61 4.98 -22.29
N ASP A 54 14.38 5.33 -21.25
CA ASP A 54 15.76 5.80 -21.35
C ASP A 54 16.62 5.22 -20.20
N PRO A 55 17.30 4.08 -20.42
CA PRO A 55 18.09 3.39 -19.41
C PRO A 55 19.26 4.22 -18.85
N GLU A 56 19.75 5.23 -19.58
CA GLU A 56 20.89 6.05 -19.14
C GLU A 56 20.46 7.33 -18.39
N PHE A 57 19.29 7.93 -18.73
CA PHE A 57 18.95 9.26 -18.22
C PHE A 57 17.51 9.48 -17.71
N GLY A 58 16.62 8.49 -17.72
CA GLY A 58 15.20 8.65 -17.36
C GLY A 58 14.91 9.34 -16.01
N TYR A 59 15.77 9.16 -15.00
CA TYR A 59 15.61 9.77 -13.68
C TYR A 59 15.71 11.32 -13.68
N ARG A 60 16.29 11.93 -14.71
CA ARG A 60 16.45 13.40 -14.80
C ARG A 60 15.14 14.14 -15.01
N PHE A 61 14.11 13.47 -15.51
CA PHE A 61 12.79 14.06 -15.72
C PHE A 61 11.95 14.16 -14.43
N LEU A 62 12.37 13.50 -13.34
CA LEU A 62 11.65 13.54 -12.05
C LEU A 62 11.96 14.77 -11.20
N VAL A 63 12.87 15.64 -11.66
CA VAL A 63 13.26 16.86 -10.93
C VAL A 63 12.26 18.01 -11.15
N ASP A 64 11.41 17.91 -12.17
CA ASP A 64 10.45 18.97 -12.55
C ASP A 64 8.97 18.66 -12.19
N GLU A 65 8.69 17.62 -11.40
CA GLU A 65 7.32 17.27 -10.91
C GLU A 65 7.09 17.62 -9.44
#